data_AF-H3C0H0-F1
#
_entry.id   AF-H3C0H0-F1
#
_cell.length_a   1.000
_cell.length_b   1.000
_cell.length_c   1.000
_cell.angle_alpha   90.00
_cell.angle_beta   90.00
_cell.angle_gamma   90.00
#
_symmetry.space_group_name_H-M   'P 1'
#
loop_
_entity.id
_entity.type
_entity.pdbx_description
1 polymer ?
#
loop_
_entity_poly.entity_id
_entity_poly.type
_entity_poly.pdbx_seq_one_letter_code
_entity_poly.pdbx_strand_id
1 'polypeptide(L)' 'FPPQGGVQVKLERGHRAHVRKRATAEGFTHDWTVFVRGPERRNIQHFVDKVVFYLHESFPRPRR' A
#
# COMPACT_ATOMS: atom_id res chain seq x y z
N PHE A 1 -12.64 28.97 -9.36
CA PHE A 1 -13.31 28.70 -8.08
C PHE A 1 -13.83 27.28 -8.10
N PRO A 2 -13.47 26.40 -7.15
CA PRO A 2 -14.12 25.09 -7.07
C PRO A 2 -15.62 25.30 -6.80
N PRO A 3 -16.52 24.47 -7.37
CA PRO A 3 -17.95 24.58 -7.13
C PRO A 3 -18.24 24.51 -5.62
N GLN A 4 -19.23 25.28 -5.15
CA GLN A 4 -19.67 25.31 -3.75
C GLN A 4 -20.10 23.87 -3.34
N GLY A 5 -19.19 23.11 -2.72
CA GLY A 5 -19.44 21.72 -2.28
C GLY A 5 -18.40 20.66 -2.67
N GLY A 6 -17.27 21.00 -3.30
CA GLY A 6 -16.24 20.01 -3.63
C GLY A 6 -15.41 19.54 -2.42
N VAL A 7 -15.44 18.25 -2.09
CA VAL A 7 -14.48 17.62 -1.16
C VAL A 7 -13.32 17.03 -1.95
N GLN A 8 -12.09 17.42 -1.61
CA GLN A 8 -10.88 16.83 -2.19
C GLN A 8 -10.09 16.13 -1.08
N VAL A 9 -9.70 14.87 -1.33
CA VAL A 9 -8.83 14.10 -0.46
C VAL A 9 -7.51 13.80 -1.14
N LYS A 10 -6.45 13.65 -0.36
CA LYS A 10 -5.13 13.21 -0.83
C LYS A 10 -4.76 11.92 -0.13
N LEU A 11 -4.30 10.96 -0.92
CA LEU A 11 -3.75 9.69 -0.46
C LEU A 11 -2.34 9.53 -1.04
N GLU A 12 -1.45 8.94 -0.25
CA GLU A 12 -0.12 8.54 -0.67
C GLU A 12 -0.10 7.01 -0.81
N ARG A 13 0.33 6.54 -1.98
CA ARG A 13 0.66 5.14 -2.22
C ARG A 13 2.16 5.00 -2.39
N GLY A 14 2.76 4.01 -1.75
CA GLY A 14 4.18 3.77 -1.88
C GLY A 14 4.56 2.33 -1.60
N HIS A 15 5.84 2.05 -1.79
CA HIS A 15 6.45 0.76 -1.47
C HIS A 15 7.92 0.95 -1.10
N ARG A 16 8.48 -0.06 -0.44
CA ARG A 16 9.92 -0.17 -0.17
C ARG A 16 10.32 -1.61 -0.42
N ALA A 17 11.41 -1.82 -1.14
CA ALA A 17 11.99 -3.12 -1.38
C ALA A 17 13.48 -3.08 -1.03
N HIS A 18 13.96 -4.12 -0.36
CA HIS A 18 15.38 -4.28 -0.06
C HIS A 18 15.84 -5.64 -0.56
N VAL A 19 17.00 -5.64 -1.21
CA VAL A 19 17.69 -6.87 -1.59
C VAL A 19 18.15 -7.58 -0.31
N ARG A 20 17.84 -8.87 -0.21
CA ARG A 20 18.31 -9.70 0.90
C ARG A 20 19.77 -10.06 0.69
N LYS A 21 20.54 -10.12 1.79
CA LYS A 21 21.93 -10.61 1.74
C LYS A 21 22.04 -12.07 1.28
N ARG A 22 21.02 -12.88 1.61
CA ARG A 22 20.85 -14.26 1.15
C ARG A 22 19.36 -14.50 0.87
N ALA A 23 19.08 -15.23 -0.21
CA ALA A 23 17.72 -15.64 -0.56
C ALA A 23 17.09 -16.51 0.53
N THR A 24 15.75 -16.56 0.58
CA THR A 24 15.04 -17.52 1.43
C THR A 24 15.23 -18.96 0.93
N ALA A 25 14.80 -19.96 1.71
CA ALA A 25 14.83 -21.36 1.29
C ALA A 25 13.99 -21.60 0.01
N GLU A 26 12.94 -20.82 -0.17
CA GLU A 26 12.05 -20.80 -1.33
C GLU A 26 12.62 -19.96 -2.50
N GLY A 27 13.79 -19.33 -2.33
CA GLY A 27 14.46 -18.54 -3.36
C GLY A 27 14.05 -17.06 -3.43
N PHE A 28 13.29 -16.52 -2.48
CA PHE A 28 12.93 -15.10 -2.50
C PHE A 28 14.14 -14.22 -2.22
N THR A 29 14.38 -13.23 -3.09
CA THR A 29 15.58 -12.39 -3.08
C THR A 29 15.38 -11.02 -2.45
N HIS A 30 14.13 -10.60 -2.25
CA HIS A 30 13.79 -9.26 -1.76
C HIS A 30 12.77 -9.34 -0.62
N ASP A 31 12.96 -8.48 0.37
CA ASP A 31 11.92 -8.15 1.35
C ASP A 31 11.26 -6.83 0.91
N TRP A 32 9.94 -6.79 0.89
CA TRP A 32 9.22 -5.60 0.44
C TRP A 32 7.97 -5.32 1.28
N THR A 33 7.55 -4.06 1.26
CA THR A 33 6.31 -3.59 1.88
C THR A 33 5.64 -2.58 0.96
N VAL A 34 4.32 -2.63 0.86
CA VAL A 34 3.48 -1.65 0.14
C VAL A 34 2.55 -0.98 1.14
N PHE A 35 2.16 0.27 0.88
CA PHE A 35 1.25 1.01 1.76
C PHE A 35 0.35 1.98 1.02
N VAL A 36 -0.78 2.29 1.67
CA VAL A 36 -1.67 3.43 1.39
C VAL A 36 -1.81 4.22 2.69
N ARG A 37 -1.62 5.53 2.67
CA ARG A 37 -1.71 6.40 3.86
C ARG A 37 -2.18 7.81 3.50
N GLY A 38 -2.52 8.62 4.50
CA GLY A 38 -2.67 10.07 4.32
C GLY A 38 -1.32 10.78 4.26
N PRO A 39 -1.24 11.95 3.60
CA PRO A 39 -0.03 12.76 3.61
C PRO A 39 0.31 13.22 5.03
N GLU A 40 1.60 13.43 5.33
CA GLU A 40 2.05 13.96 6.63
C GLU A 40 1.46 13.20 7.84
N ARG A 41 1.28 11.87 7.71
CA ARG A 41 0.67 11.00 8.75
C ARG A 41 -0.79 11.33 9.10
N ARG A 42 -1.54 12.01 8.23
CA ARG A 42 -2.98 12.26 8.42
C ARG A 42 -3.77 10.95 8.49
N ASN A 43 -4.74 10.89 9.39
CA ASN A 43 -5.61 9.72 9.56
C ASN A 43 -6.68 9.67 8.44
N ILE A 44 -6.67 8.58 7.67
CA ILE A 44 -7.62 8.35 6.57
C ILE A 44 -8.78 7.43 6.95
N GLN A 45 -8.74 6.82 8.14
CA GLN A 45 -9.77 5.88 8.60
C GLN A 45 -11.16 6.51 8.73
N HIS A 46 -11.22 7.84 8.84
CA HIS A 46 -12.49 8.57 8.88
C HIS A 46 -13.35 8.40 7.62
N PHE A 47 -12.74 8.07 6.47
CA PHE A 47 -13.45 7.93 5.20
C PHE A 47 -13.02 6.70 4.38
N VAL A 48 -12.05 5.92 4.87
CA VAL A 48 -11.60 4.66 4.25
C VAL A 48 -12.10 3.49 5.09
N ASP A 49 -13.07 2.75 4.56
CA ASP A 49 -13.58 1.51 5.16
C ASP A 49 -12.52 0.40 5.16
N LYS A 50 -11.92 0.13 4.00
CA LYS A 50 -10.84 -0.85 3.86
C LYS A 50 -9.90 -0.55 2.70
N VAL A 51 -8.70 -1.11 2.78
CA VAL A 51 -7.74 -1.17 1.68
C VAL A 51 -7.55 -2.63 1.31
N VAL A 52 -7.67 -2.96 0.03
CA VAL A 52 -7.45 -4.31 -0.48
C VAL A 52 -6.26 -4.29 -1.42
N PHE A 53 -5.27 -5.15 -1.16
CA PHE A 53 -4.11 -5.36 -2.02
C PHE A 53 -4.30 -6.65 -2.82
N TYR A 54 -4.32 -6.52 -4.14
CA TYR A 54 -4.29 -7.65 -5.06
C TYR A 54 -2.84 -7.97 -5.42
N LEU A 55 -2.28 -8.99 -4.78
CA LEU A 55 -0.94 -9.51 -5.08
C LEU A 55 -0.98 -10.46 -6.28
N HIS A 56 0.18 -10.72 -6.87
CA HIS A 56 0.33 -11.74 -7.91
C HIS A 56 -0.09 -13.13 -7.40
N GLU A 57 -0.69 -13.95 -8.26
CA GLU A 57 -1.30 -15.25 -7.87
C GLU A 57 -0.32 -16.27 -7.32
N SER A 58 0.98 -16.10 -7.58
CA SER A 58 2.05 -16.90 -6.96
C SER A 58 2.14 -16.71 -5.45
N PHE A 59 1.55 -15.64 -4.90
CA PHE A 59 1.53 -15.42 -3.45
C PHE A 59 0.35 -16.14 -2.81
N PRO A 60 0.57 -16.82 -1.67
CA PRO A 60 -0.53 -17.41 -0.93
C PRO A 60 -1.47 -16.30 -0.43
N ARG A 61 -2.78 -16.53 -0.62
CA ARG A 61 -3.86 -15.58 -0.32
C ARG A 61 -3.57 -14.21 -0.97
N PRO A 62 -3.66 -14.12 -2.31
CA PRO A 62 -3.21 -12.95 -3.06
C PRO A 62 -4.08 -11.70 -2.80
N ARG A 63 -5.33 -11.87 -2.35
CA ARG A 63 -6.20 -10.77 -1.92
C ARG A 63 -6.03 -10.52 -0.42
N ARG A 64 -5.30 -9.46 -0.07
CA ARG A 64 -5.00 -9.07 1.31
C ARG A 64 -5.69 -7.77 1.71
#